data_AF-A0A416VSL2-F1
#
_entry.id   AF-A0A416VSL2-F1
#
_cell.length_a   1.000
_cell.length_b   1.000
_cell.length_c   1.000
_cell.angle_alpha   90.00
_cell.angle_beta   90.00
_cell.angle_gamma   90.00
#
_symmetry.space_group_name_H-M   'P 1'
#
loop_
_entity.id
_entity.type
_entity.pdbx_description
1 polymer ?
#
loop_
_entity_poly.entity_id
_entity_poly.type
_entity_poly.pdbx_seq_one_letter_code
_entity_poly.pdbx_strand_id
1 'polypeptide(L)'
;MNKRHAKTTTTQRPQSIEFTLNTDVVKEISFTCLLYGGTIDWGDEEIEHRNNTISDLNTFFTHEYTCAMGIVTVKISGTKICEFSIQDVKLVDFKLINCDFLHRLYIVNCNLQSLKFDRSNLLVLFCGCNCLEELQVDTLPNMAILNCENNYIKHLDLTANLSLCCLECKCNNLSEIQISEQNTKLHYLHCSFNALSKNALDEIFTILLDAVGVLGLELDFAYNPGTSEIDKSGFKELFWDVKNIYYEKLVARFTEYTKECV
;
A
#
# COMPACT_ATOMS: atom_id res chain seq x y z
N MET A 1 5.50 -31.60 -45.87
CA MET A 1 5.92 -31.59 -44.46
C MET A 1 5.46 -30.27 -43.82
N ASN A 2 4.30 -30.26 -43.16
CA ASN A 2 3.79 -29.10 -42.44
C ASN A 2 4.34 -29.11 -41.00
N LYS A 3 5.26 -28.19 -40.67
CA LYS A 3 5.68 -27.95 -39.29
C LYS A 3 4.61 -27.12 -38.57
N ARG A 4 3.70 -27.81 -37.86
CA ARG A 4 2.85 -27.18 -36.85
C ARG A 4 3.75 -26.58 -35.77
N HIS A 5 3.70 -25.27 -35.60
CA HIS A 5 4.29 -24.60 -34.44
C HIS A 5 3.46 -25.00 -33.22
N ALA A 6 4.06 -25.77 -32.32
CA ALA A 6 3.48 -26.02 -31.01
C ALA A 6 3.47 -24.69 -30.25
N LYS A 7 2.27 -24.15 -29.96
CA LYS A 7 2.12 -23.15 -28.91
C LYS A 7 2.55 -23.81 -27.61
N THR A 8 3.71 -23.42 -27.10
CA THR A 8 4.09 -23.67 -25.71
C THR A 8 3.04 -23.01 -24.83
N THR A 9 2.13 -23.80 -24.29
CA THR A 9 1.30 -23.41 -23.15
C THR A 9 2.24 -23.20 -21.98
N THR A 10 2.58 -21.95 -21.69
CA THR A 10 3.15 -21.57 -20.40
C THR A 10 2.14 -21.96 -19.35
N THR A 11 2.40 -23.05 -18.62
CA THR A 11 1.68 -23.38 -17.39
C THR A 11 1.90 -22.23 -16.42
N GLN A 12 0.87 -21.39 -16.30
CA GLN A 12 0.88 -20.26 -15.38
C GLN A 12 1.11 -20.81 -13.98
N ARG A 13 2.16 -20.33 -13.28
CA ARG A 13 2.42 -20.75 -11.90
C ARG A 13 1.21 -20.31 -11.05
N PRO A 14 0.70 -21.18 -10.16
CA PRO A 14 -0.41 -20.81 -9.30
C PRO A 14 -0.01 -19.61 -8.43
N GLN A 15 -0.89 -18.61 -8.37
CA GLN A 15 -0.74 -17.46 -7.50
C GLN A 15 -1.36 -17.79 -6.16
N SER A 16 -0.73 -17.35 -5.07
CA SER A 16 -1.38 -17.41 -3.78
C SER A 16 -1.06 -16.24 -2.89
N ILE A 17 -2.06 -15.85 -2.11
CA ILE A 17 -1.91 -14.98 -0.94
C ILE A 17 -2.12 -15.87 0.27
N GLU A 18 -1.16 -15.84 1.19
CA GLU A 18 -1.21 -16.59 2.44
C GLU A 18 -1.09 -15.63 3.60
N PHE A 19 -1.99 -15.73 4.58
CA PHE A 19 -1.89 -14.95 5.80
C PHE A 19 -2.23 -15.81 7.01
N THR A 20 -1.54 -15.55 8.11
CA THR A 20 -1.59 -16.38 9.32
C THR A 20 -2.15 -15.55 10.46
N LEU A 21 -3.03 -16.13 11.27
CA LEU A 21 -3.66 -15.49 12.41
C LEU A 21 -3.77 -16.47 13.59
N ASN A 22 -4.03 -15.94 14.78
CA ASN A 22 -4.35 -16.75 15.94
C ASN A 22 -5.87 -16.73 16.19
N THR A 23 -6.52 -17.87 16.01
CA THR A 23 -7.97 -18.08 16.22
C THR A 23 -8.39 -17.98 17.69
N ASP A 24 -7.44 -17.98 18.63
CA ASP A 24 -7.72 -17.70 20.05
C ASP A 24 -8.16 -16.24 20.24
N VAL A 25 -7.72 -15.34 19.35
CA VAL A 25 -7.98 -13.90 19.40
C VAL A 25 -8.94 -13.47 18.29
N VAL A 26 -8.79 -14.01 17.09
CA VAL A 26 -9.61 -13.67 15.92
C VAL A 26 -10.65 -14.76 15.71
N LYS A 27 -11.92 -14.44 15.97
CA LYS A 27 -13.05 -15.39 15.83
C LYS A 27 -13.78 -15.27 14.51
N GLU A 28 -13.79 -14.09 13.94
CA GLU A 28 -14.32 -13.82 12.61
C GLU A 28 -13.26 -13.07 11.82
N ILE A 29 -13.13 -13.41 10.56
CA ILE A 29 -12.29 -12.69 9.61
C ILE A 29 -13.13 -12.27 8.43
N SER A 30 -12.91 -11.03 7.98
CA SER A 30 -13.42 -10.56 6.69
C SER A 30 -12.32 -9.93 5.85
N PHE A 31 -12.35 -10.15 4.55
CA PHE A 31 -11.45 -9.50 3.59
C PHE A 31 -12.13 -9.36 2.24
N THR A 32 -11.57 -8.54 1.35
CA THR A 32 -11.94 -8.56 -0.06
C THR A 32 -10.83 -9.13 -0.94
N CYS A 33 -11.21 -9.88 -1.96
CA CYS A 33 -10.29 -10.43 -2.93
C CYS A 33 -10.96 -10.50 -4.31
N LEU A 34 -10.35 -9.88 -5.32
CA LEU A 34 -10.75 -10.07 -6.72
C LEU A 34 -10.05 -11.32 -7.26
N LEU A 35 -10.67 -12.47 -6.99
CA LEU A 35 -10.20 -13.81 -7.31
C LEU A 35 -10.94 -14.36 -8.54
N TYR A 36 -10.18 -14.72 -9.59
CA TYR A 36 -10.71 -15.42 -10.75
C TYR A 36 -10.30 -16.89 -10.70
N GLY A 37 -11.23 -17.72 -10.22
CA GLY A 37 -11.13 -19.17 -10.27
C GLY A 37 -10.06 -19.69 -9.31
N GLY A 38 -10.44 -20.51 -8.34
CA GLY A 38 -9.52 -20.89 -7.30
C GLY A 38 -10.19 -21.46 -6.07
N THR A 39 -9.47 -21.40 -4.97
CA THR A 39 -9.91 -21.86 -3.66
C THR A 39 -9.46 -20.91 -2.57
N ILE A 40 -10.22 -20.87 -1.48
CA ILE A 40 -9.80 -20.31 -0.21
C ILE A 40 -9.80 -21.47 0.77
N ASP A 41 -8.61 -21.86 1.21
CA ASP A 41 -8.43 -22.78 2.32
C ASP A 41 -8.36 -21.94 3.60
N TRP A 42 -9.32 -22.12 4.50
CA TRP A 42 -9.44 -21.33 5.73
C TRP A 42 -8.50 -21.80 6.84
N GLY A 43 -7.75 -22.88 6.61
CA GLY A 43 -6.80 -23.42 7.59
C GLY A 43 -7.46 -24.22 8.71
N ASP A 44 -8.77 -24.49 8.60
CA ASP A 44 -9.58 -25.27 9.55
C ASP A 44 -10.31 -26.46 8.89
N GLU A 45 -9.74 -26.99 7.80
CA GLU A 45 -10.31 -28.04 6.94
C GLU A 45 -11.45 -27.57 6.02
N GLU A 46 -11.97 -26.35 6.20
CA GLU A 46 -12.94 -25.78 5.27
C GLU A 46 -12.25 -25.15 4.04
N ILE A 47 -12.76 -25.51 2.86
CA ILE A 47 -12.28 -24.99 1.58
C ILE A 47 -13.45 -24.42 0.79
N GLU A 48 -13.42 -23.11 0.52
CA GLU A 48 -14.35 -22.45 -0.38
C GLU A 48 -13.83 -22.53 -1.82
N HIS A 49 -14.62 -23.11 -2.74
CA HIS A 49 -14.29 -23.20 -4.15
C HIS A 49 -14.92 -22.04 -4.94
N ARG A 50 -14.12 -21.40 -5.80
CA ARG A 50 -14.53 -20.26 -6.63
C ARG A 50 -14.49 -20.61 -8.11
N ASN A 51 -15.60 -20.38 -8.80
CA ASN A 51 -15.77 -20.66 -10.22
C ASN A 51 -15.75 -19.36 -11.03
N ASN A 52 -15.17 -19.39 -12.22
CA ASN A 52 -15.03 -18.21 -13.10
C ASN A 52 -16.34 -17.76 -13.79
N THR A 53 -17.50 -17.96 -13.17
CA THR A 53 -18.81 -17.59 -13.74
C THR A 53 -19.24 -16.18 -13.32
N ILE A 54 -19.98 -15.46 -14.17
CA ILE A 54 -20.48 -14.08 -13.90
C ILE A 54 -21.32 -14.00 -12.61
N SER A 55 -21.94 -15.10 -12.18
CA SER A 55 -22.68 -15.21 -10.91
C SER A 55 -21.79 -15.29 -9.66
N ASP A 56 -20.48 -15.44 -9.82
CA ASP A 56 -19.50 -15.63 -8.74
C ASP A 56 -18.51 -14.45 -8.63
N LEU A 57 -19.02 -13.24 -8.80
CA LEU A 57 -18.28 -11.98 -8.66
C LEU A 57 -18.19 -11.49 -7.21
N ASN A 58 -18.61 -12.28 -6.22
CA ASN A 58 -18.51 -11.85 -4.82
C ASN A 58 -17.03 -11.67 -4.45
N THR A 59 -16.64 -10.43 -4.17
CA THR A 59 -15.27 -10.11 -3.78
C THR A 59 -15.12 -10.03 -2.27
N PHE A 60 -16.21 -10.09 -1.49
CA PHE A 60 -16.17 -10.05 -0.03
C PHE A 60 -16.29 -11.45 0.56
N PHE A 61 -15.36 -11.79 1.43
CA PHE A 61 -15.27 -13.10 2.06
C PHE A 61 -15.30 -12.93 3.56
N THR A 62 -16.02 -13.83 4.23
CA THR A 62 -16.04 -13.92 5.70
C THR A 62 -15.93 -15.38 6.11
N HIS A 63 -15.34 -15.61 7.28
CA HIS A 63 -15.25 -16.92 7.90
C HIS A 63 -15.26 -16.82 9.42
N GLU A 64 -15.97 -17.72 10.08
CA GLU A 64 -16.08 -17.78 11.54
C GLU A 64 -15.38 -19.04 12.07
N TYR A 65 -14.37 -18.85 12.92
CA TYR A 65 -13.68 -19.94 13.60
C TYR A 65 -14.46 -20.33 14.86
N THR A 66 -15.28 -21.36 14.74
CA THR A 66 -16.18 -21.84 15.80
C THR A 66 -15.47 -22.44 17.02
N CYS A 67 -14.19 -22.81 16.89
CA CYS A 67 -13.37 -23.28 18.00
C CYS A 67 -11.96 -22.66 17.98
N ALA A 68 -11.31 -22.65 19.15
CA ALA A 68 -9.94 -22.17 19.30
C ALA A 68 -8.96 -23.23 18.77
N MET A 69 -8.39 -23.00 17.59
CA MET A 69 -7.46 -23.91 16.91
C MET A 69 -6.01 -23.46 17.04
N GLY A 70 -5.76 -22.33 17.73
CA GLY A 70 -4.46 -21.67 17.77
C GLY A 70 -4.13 -20.99 16.44
N ILE A 71 -2.91 -21.16 15.97
CA ILE A 71 -2.39 -20.54 14.75
C ILE A 71 -2.92 -21.27 13.51
N VAL A 72 -3.59 -20.56 12.62
CA VAL A 72 -4.05 -21.05 11.31
C VAL A 72 -3.54 -20.16 10.19
N THR A 73 -3.36 -20.74 9.02
CA THR A 73 -2.99 -20.02 7.80
C THR A 73 -4.13 -20.12 6.80
N VAL A 74 -4.69 -18.98 6.43
CA VAL A 74 -5.63 -18.88 5.32
C VAL A 74 -4.81 -18.79 4.03
N LYS A 75 -5.16 -19.61 3.05
CA LYS A 75 -4.51 -19.67 1.75
C LYS A 75 -5.51 -19.44 0.63
N ILE A 76 -5.38 -18.29 -0.02
CA ILE A 76 -6.13 -17.94 -1.23
C ILE A 76 -5.29 -18.35 -2.43
N SER A 77 -5.75 -19.33 -3.21
CA SER A 77 -5.05 -19.81 -4.40
C SER A 77 -5.92 -19.59 -5.64
N GLY A 78 -5.35 -19.05 -6.72
CA GLY A 78 -6.12 -18.82 -7.93
C GLY A 78 -5.31 -18.65 -9.20
N THR A 79 -6.01 -18.73 -10.33
CA THR A 79 -5.39 -18.47 -11.63
C THR A 79 -5.10 -17.00 -11.87
N LYS A 80 -5.83 -16.10 -11.18
CA LYS A 80 -5.59 -14.66 -11.23
C LYS A 80 -6.14 -14.00 -9.98
N ILE A 81 -5.26 -13.35 -9.22
CA ILE A 81 -5.62 -12.51 -8.08
C ILE A 81 -5.25 -11.07 -8.47
N CYS A 82 -6.26 -10.21 -8.62
CA CYS A 82 -6.06 -8.84 -9.12
C CYS A 82 -5.99 -7.79 -8.02
N GLU A 83 -6.70 -8.03 -6.92
CA GLU A 83 -6.84 -7.12 -5.80
C GLU A 83 -7.06 -7.93 -4.53
N PHE A 84 -6.46 -7.47 -3.44
CA PHE A 84 -6.66 -8.05 -2.11
C PHE A 84 -6.69 -6.93 -1.07
N SER A 85 -7.63 -7.00 -0.15
CA SER A 85 -7.79 -6.06 0.96
C SER A 85 -8.11 -6.78 2.25
N ILE A 86 -7.29 -6.60 3.27
CA ILE A 86 -7.57 -7.01 4.64
C ILE A 86 -7.22 -5.87 5.59
N GLN A 87 -8.08 -5.63 6.57
CA GLN A 87 -7.94 -4.51 7.48
C GLN A 87 -8.36 -4.92 8.89
N ASP A 88 -7.73 -4.33 9.90
CA ASP A 88 -8.11 -4.48 11.31
C ASP A 88 -8.10 -5.93 11.83
N VAL A 89 -7.22 -6.77 11.28
CA VAL A 89 -7.02 -8.16 11.72
C VAL A 89 -5.59 -8.35 12.19
N LYS A 90 -5.39 -8.81 13.42
CA LYS A 90 -4.05 -9.08 13.95
C LYS A 90 -3.42 -10.30 13.26
N LEU A 91 -2.63 -10.04 12.22
CA LEU A 91 -1.88 -11.08 11.52
C LEU A 91 -0.58 -11.39 12.25
N VAL A 92 -0.17 -12.65 12.11
CA VAL A 92 1.12 -13.20 12.56
C VAL A 92 2.12 -13.20 11.40
N ASP A 93 1.65 -13.52 10.19
CA ASP A 93 2.47 -13.57 8.98
C ASP A 93 1.62 -13.26 7.74
N PHE A 94 2.25 -12.75 6.70
CA PHE A 94 1.62 -12.44 5.41
C PHE A 94 2.61 -12.66 4.27
N LYS A 95 2.18 -13.39 3.24
CA LYS A 95 3.01 -13.75 2.08
C LYS A 95 2.25 -13.61 0.77
N LEU A 96 2.96 -13.11 -0.23
CA LEU A 96 2.57 -13.12 -1.64
C LEU A 96 3.42 -14.15 -2.37
N ILE A 97 2.80 -14.97 -3.22
CA ILE A 97 3.49 -16.03 -3.96
C ILE A 97 3.06 -15.94 -5.43
N ASN A 98 3.99 -15.59 -6.33
CA ASN A 98 3.78 -15.43 -7.77
C ASN A 98 2.56 -14.54 -8.13
N CYS A 99 2.29 -13.49 -7.36
CA CYS A 99 1.13 -12.60 -7.54
C CYS A 99 1.30 -11.60 -8.70
N ASP A 100 1.73 -12.06 -9.87
CA ASP A 100 2.08 -11.22 -11.04
C ASP A 100 0.92 -10.36 -11.58
N PHE A 101 -0.33 -10.71 -11.24
CA PHE A 101 -1.55 -9.99 -11.68
C PHE A 101 -2.12 -9.06 -10.60
N LEU A 102 -1.53 -9.04 -9.41
CA LEU A 102 -1.99 -8.21 -8.32
C LEU A 102 -1.63 -6.75 -8.60
N HIS A 103 -2.65 -5.92 -8.80
CA HIS A 103 -2.49 -4.50 -9.09
C HIS A 103 -2.76 -3.61 -7.88
N ARG A 104 -3.57 -4.08 -6.93
CA ARG A 104 -3.96 -3.32 -5.75
C ARG A 104 -3.88 -4.19 -4.50
N LEU A 105 -3.15 -3.72 -3.51
CA LEU A 105 -2.97 -4.41 -2.24
C LEU A 105 -3.24 -3.44 -1.09
N TYR A 106 -4.17 -3.83 -0.22
CA TYR A 106 -4.52 -3.10 0.99
C TYR A 106 -4.34 -4.03 2.18
N ILE A 107 -3.38 -3.73 3.06
CA ILE A 107 -3.12 -4.48 4.30
C ILE A 107 -2.92 -3.44 5.40
N VAL A 108 -4.02 -2.98 5.99
CA VAL A 108 -4.00 -1.83 6.92
C VAL A 108 -4.29 -2.32 8.33
N ASN A 109 -3.56 -1.82 9.32
CA ASN A 109 -3.79 -2.17 10.73
C ASN A 109 -3.79 -3.69 11.00
N CYS A 110 -2.79 -4.38 10.45
CA CYS A 110 -2.70 -5.84 10.50
C CYS A 110 -1.53 -6.36 11.38
N ASN A 111 -0.87 -5.47 12.14
CA ASN A 111 0.27 -5.82 13.00
C ASN A 111 1.48 -6.41 12.26
N LEU A 112 1.65 -6.10 10.96
CA LEU A 112 2.78 -6.63 10.19
C LEU A 112 4.09 -5.97 10.61
N GLN A 113 5.13 -6.78 10.84
CA GLN A 113 6.51 -6.31 11.08
C GLN A 113 7.36 -6.34 9.81
N SER A 114 6.97 -7.13 8.82
CA SER A 114 7.63 -7.19 7.51
C SER A 114 6.59 -7.39 6.42
N LEU A 115 6.82 -6.76 5.27
CA LEU A 115 6.06 -6.98 4.04
C LEU A 115 7.06 -7.06 2.89
N LYS A 116 7.05 -8.18 2.18
CA LYS A 116 8.05 -8.48 1.13
C LYS A 116 7.36 -8.63 -0.21
N PHE A 117 8.05 -8.13 -1.24
CA PHE A 117 7.59 -8.18 -2.62
C PHE A 117 8.65 -8.82 -3.50
N ASP A 118 8.23 -9.81 -4.27
CA ASP A 118 8.92 -10.13 -5.52
C ASP A 118 8.60 -9.07 -6.58
N ARG A 119 9.25 -9.16 -7.75
CA ARG A 119 8.88 -8.30 -8.90
C ARG A 119 7.39 -8.38 -9.15
N SER A 120 6.73 -7.22 -9.08
CA SER A 120 5.28 -7.15 -9.10
C SER A 120 4.78 -6.02 -9.98
N ASN A 121 3.54 -6.17 -10.48
CA ASN A 121 2.83 -5.17 -11.26
C ASN A 121 1.89 -4.31 -10.39
N LEU A 122 2.13 -4.25 -9.07
CA LEU A 122 1.36 -3.40 -8.18
C LEU A 122 1.34 -1.96 -8.67
N LEU A 123 0.14 -1.38 -8.69
CA LEU A 123 -0.15 0.01 -8.99
C LEU A 123 -0.47 0.79 -7.71
N VAL A 124 -1.10 0.12 -6.74
CA VAL A 124 -1.54 0.71 -5.47
C VAL A 124 -1.14 -0.20 -4.31
N LEU A 125 -0.41 0.36 -3.36
CA LEU A 125 -0.03 -0.31 -2.11
C LEU A 125 -0.45 0.54 -0.91
N PHE A 126 -1.35 0.01 -0.09
CA PHE A 126 -1.75 0.59 1.18
C PHE A 126 -1.34 -0.38 2.28
N CYS A 127 -0.34 -0.01 3.06
CA CYS A 127 0.23 -0.81 4.15
C CYS A 127 0.35 -0.01 5.45
N GLY A 128 -0.47 1.03 5.59
CA GLY A 128 -0.47 1.91 6.75
C GLY A 128 -0.91 1.24 8.06
N CYS A 129 -0.60 1.87 9.19
CA CYS A 129 -0.96 1.42 10.53
C CYS A 129 -0.42 0.02 10.88
N ASN A 130 0.74 -0.37 10.36
CA ASN A 130 1.40 -1.62 10.74
C ASN A 130 2.58 -1.34 11.69
N CYS A 131 3.50 -2.28 11.81
CA CYS A 131 4.71 -2.16 12.62
C CYS A 131 5.97 -2.34 11.75
N LEU A 132 5.92 -1.89 10.49
CA LEU A 132 7.03 -2.05 9.55
C LEU A 132 8.20 -1.13 9.95
N GLU A 133 9.38 -1.70 10.20
CA GLU A 133 10.61 -0.93 10.39
C GLU A 133 11.35 -0.66 9.07
N GLU A 134 11.09 -1.50 8.06
CA GLU A 134 11.67 -1.42 6.73
C GLU A 134 10.58 -1.71 5.69
N LEU A 135 10.66 -1.02 4.55
CA LEU A 135 9.77 -1.24 3.41
C LEU A 135 10.57 -1.14 2.11
N GLN A 136 10.86 -2.28 1.49
CA GLN A 136 11.57 -2.36 0.22
C GLN A 136 10.55 -2.40 -0.93
N VAL A 137 10.62 -1.40 -1.81
CA VAL A 137 9.66 -1.21 -2.93
C VAL A 137 10.36 -1.05 -4.28
N ASP A 138 11.67 -1.32 -4.34
CA ASP A 138 12.48 -1.26 -5.56
C ASP A 138 12.00 -2.25 -6.63
N THR A 139 11.28 -3.28 -6.23
CA THR A 139 10.67 -4.30 -7.09
C THR A 139 9.30 -3.91 -7.66
N LEU A 140 8.81 -2.69 -7.37
CA LEU A 140 7.47 -2.18 -7.75
C LEU A 140 7.52 -1.00 -8.75
N PRO A 141 8.08 -1.17 -9.97
CA PRO A 141 8.36 -0.06 -10.89
C PRO A 141 7.11 0.63 -11.45
N ASN A 142 5.95 -0.04 -11.41
CA ASN A 142 4.68 0.48 -11.92
C ASN A 142 3.81 1.13 -10.82
N MET A 143 4.26 1.15 -9.57
CA MET A 143 3.49 1.67 -8.45
C MET A 143 3.22 3.16 -8.65
N ALA A 144 1.94 3.52 -8.62
CA ALA A 144 1.45 4.90 -8.77
C ALA A 144 1.09 5.52 -7.42
N ILE A 145 0.61 4.71 -6.47
CA ILE A 145 0.18 5.19 -5.15
C ILE A 145 0.79 4.30 -4.07
N LEU A 146 1.49 4.94 -3.13
CA LEU A 146 1.99 4.31 -1.92
C LEU A 146 1.42 5.02 -0.69
N ASN A 147 0.72 4.27 0.16
CA ASN A 147 0.43 4.68 1.53
C ASN A 147 1.10 3.69 2.50
N CYS A 148 2.05 4.20 3.28
CA CYS A 148 2.77 3.49 4.32
C CYS A 148 2.76 4.26 5.66
N GLU A 149 1.74 5.09 5.88
CA GLU A 149 1.63 5.93 7.08
C GLU A 149 1.56 5.11 8.39
N ASN A 150 1.88 5.73 9.52
CA ASN A 150 1.77 5.10 10.84
C ASN A 150 2.51 3.75 10.91
N ASN A 151 3.79 3.76 10.57
CA ASN A 151 4.71 2.64 10.71
C ASN A 151 5.97 3.13 11.47
N TYR A 152 7.04 2.34 11.47
CA TYR A 152 8.32 2.69 12.11
C TYR A 152 9.47 2.81 11.11
N ILE A 153 9.15 3.08 9.84
CA ILE A 153 10.10 3.06 8.72
C ILE A 153 11.14 4.17 8.90
N LYS A 154 12.43 3.84 8.74
CA LYS A 154 13.56 4.78 8.92
C LYS A 154 14.11 5.35 7.62
N HIS A 155 14.05 4.56 6.55
CA HIS A 155 14.54 4.92 5.21
C HIS A 155 13.54 4.41 4.18
N LEU A 156 13.28 5.22 3.15
CA LEU A 156 12.42 4.84 2.03
C LEU A 156 13.08 5.24 0.71
N ASP A 157 13.50 4.24 -0.06
CA ASP A 157 14.08 4.43 -1.39
C ASP A 157 12.99 4.23 -2.46
N LEU A 158 12.76 5.28 -3.25
CA LEU A 158 11.74 5.36 -4.30
C LEU A 158 12.35 5.63 -5.68
N THR A 159 13.67 5.51 -5.81
CA THR A 159 14.41 5.78 -7.05
C THR A 159 14.01 4.85 -8.21
N ALA A 160 13.51 3.65 -7.90
CA ALA A 160 12.98 2.71 -8.89
C ALA A 160 11.49 2.92 -9.21
N ASN A 161 10.75 3.69 -8.40
CA ASN A 161 9.30 3.86 -8.50
C ASN A 161 8.92 5.06 -9.35
N LEU A 162 9.42 5.11 -10.60
CA LEU A 162 9.27 6.26 -11.50
C LEU A 162 7.82 6.56 -11.93
N SER A 163 6.89 5.63 -11.66
CA SER A 163 5.46 5.83 -11.90
C SER A 163 4.71 6.47 -10.73
N LEU A 164 5.35 6.63 -9.57
CA LEU A 164 4.72 7.11 -8.35
C LEU A 164 4.25 8.55 -8.51
N CYS A 165 2.97 8.79 -8.25
CA CYS A 165 2.37 10.11 -8.28
C CYS A 165 1.89 10.60 -6.91
N CYS A 166 1.62 9.66 -5.99
CA CYS A 166 1.13 9.95 -4.65
C CYS A 166 1.87 9.12 -3.59
N LEU A 167 2.48 9.82 -2.63
CA LEU A 167 3.14 9.23 -1.46
C LEU A 167 2.52 9.76 -0.16
N GLU A 168 2.01 8.84 0.65
CA GLU A 168 1.54 9.05 2.02
C GLU A 168 2.44 8.26 2.97
N CYS A 169 3.39 8.93 3.63
CA CYS A 169 4.36 8.30 4.53
C CYS A 169 4.44 8.99 5.90
N LYS A 170 3.41 9.75 6.27
CA LYS A 170 3.34 10.45 7.57
C LYS A 170 3.42 9.50 8.76
N CYS A 171 3.83 10.02 9.92
CA CYS A 171 3.91 9.28 11.17
C CYS A 171 4.80 8.03 11.04
N ASN A 172 6.04 8.24 10.63
CA ASN A 172 7.09 7.22 10.58
C ASN A 172 8.34 7.75 11.29
N ASN A 173 9.46 7.04 11.19
CA ASN A 173 10.76 7.47 11.71
C ASN A 173 11.71 7.88 10.58
N LEU A 174 11.19 8.35 9.44
CA LEU A 174 11.99 8.58 8.24
C LEU A 174 13.01 9.69 8.48
N SER A 175 14.29 9.35 8.41
CA SER A 175 15.37 10.34 8.35
C SER A 175 15.73 10.74 6.92
N GLU A 176 15.29 9.95 5.94
CA GLU A 176 15.59 10.11 4.52
C GLU A 176 14.48 9.52 3.65
N ILE A 177 14.15 10.21 2.55
CA ILE A 177 13.33 9.71 1.45
C ILE A 177 14.15 9.90 0.19
N GLN A 178 14.59 8.80 -0.44
CA GLN A 178 15.38 8.87 -1.66
C GLN A 178 14.46 8.86 -2.88
N ILE A 179 14.54 9.93 -3.66
CA ILE A 179 13.91 10.08 -4.98
C ILE A 179 15.00 10.56 -5.95
N SER A 180 14.73 10.53 -7.25
CA SER A 180 15.62 11.05 -8.28
C SER A 180 14.91 12.06 -9.18
N GLU A 181 15.69 12.77 -10.00
CA GLU A 181 15.17 13.68 -11.04
C GLU A 181 14.23 12.98 -12.04
N GLN A 182 14.23 11.63 -12.08
CA GLN A 182 13.35 10.86 -12.94
C GLN A 182 11.97 10.59 -12.32
N ASN A 183 11.75 10.89 -11.03
CA ASN A 183 10.44 10.81 -10.36
C ASN A 183 9.51 11.98 -10.76
N THR A 184 9.44 12.30 -12.05
CA THR A 184 8.73 13.46 -12.63
C THR A 184 7.20 13.44 -12.47
N LYS A 185 6.64 12.32 -11.99
CA LYS A 185 5.19 12.16 -11.77
C LYS A 185 4.75 12.45 -10.34
N LEU A 186 5.68 12.55 -9.38
CA LEU A 186 5.36 12.71 -7.96
C LEU A 186 4.83 14.12 -7.70
N HIS A 187 3.52 14.27 -7.58
CA HIS A 187 2.86 15.56 -7.38
C HIS A 187 2.11 15.66 -6.04
N TYR A 188 2.09 14.57 -5.25
CA TYR A 188 1.55 14.55 -3.89
C TYR A 188 2.53 13.85 -2.95
N LEU A 189 2.99 14.55 -1.92
CA LEU A 189 3.90 14.03 -0.88
C LEU A 189 3.44 14.46 0.52
N HIS A 190 2.99 13.52 1.33
CA HIS A 190 2.74 13.71 2.76
C HIS A 190 3.78 12.96 3.59
N CYS A 191 4.76 13.69 4.10
CA CYS A 191 5.86 13.16 4.94
C CYS A 191 5.89 13.79 6.34
N SER A 192 4.76 14.32 6.83
CA SER A 192 4.68 14.92 8.15
C SER A 192 4.96 13.93 9.29
N PHE A 193 5.33 14.42 10.47
CA PHE A 193 5.63 13.59 11.65
C PHE A 193 6.65 12.49 11.34
N ASN A 194 7.83 12.92 10.90
CA ASN A 194 8.99 12.07 10.62
C ASN A 194 10.25 12.68 11.26
N ALA A 195 11.43 12.13 10.95
CA ALA A 195 12.72 12.58 11.45
C ALA A 195 13.55 13.32 10.38
N LEU A 196 12.90 13.93 9.38
CA LEU A 196 13.59 14.57 8.26
C LEU A 196 14.32 15.84 8.70
N SER A 197 15.63 15.90 8.44
CA SER A 197 16.43 17.10 8.65
C SER A 197 16.14 18.17 7.61
N LYS A 198 16.60 19.41 7.85
CA LYS A 198 16.52 20.49 6.85
C LYS A 198 17.15 20.07 5.52
N ASN A 199 18.33 19.46 5.55
CA ASN A 199 19.05 19.03 4.34
C ASN A 199 18.28 17.98 3.54
N ALA A 200 17.68 17.00 4.23
CA ALA A 200 16.88 15.96 3.57
C ALA A 200 15.63 16.57 2.88
N LEU A 201 14.99 17.54 3.54
CA LEU A 201 13.87 18.28 2.96
C LEU A 201 14.31 19.14 1.76
N ASP A 202 15.42 19.87 1.86
CA ASP A 202 15.97 20.70 0.77
C ASP A 202 16.32 19.86 -0.48
N GLU A 203 16.87 18.65 -0.27
CA GLU A 203 17.17 17.71 -1.36
C GLU A 203 15.90 17.26 -2.08
N ILE A 204 14.88 16.85 -1.33
CA ILE A 204 13.55 16.51 -1.89
C ILE A 204 12.99 17.69 -2.70
N PHE A 205 13.08 18.91 -2.17
CA PHE A 205 12.54 20.09 -2.86
C PHE A 205 13.29 20.41 -4.13
N THR A 206 14.63 20.31 -4.10
CA THR A 206 15.47 20.56 -5.28
C THR A 206 15.11 19.57 -6.40
N ILE A 207 15.03 18.28 -6.07
CA ILE A 207 14.67 17.23 -7.02
C ILE A 207 13.26 17.46 -7.59
N LEU A 208 12.27 17.74 -6.74
CA LEU A 208 10.89 17.94 -7.20
C LEU A 208 10.71 19.23 -8.01
N LEU A 209 11.45 20.29 -7.69
CA LEU A 209 11.48 21.52 -8.49
C LEU A 209 12.01 21.26 -9.90
N ASP A 210 13.11 20.52 -10.02
CA ASP A 210 13.73 20.22 -11.30
C ASP A 210 12.91 19.22 -12.13
N ALA A 211 12.32 18.22 -11.47
CA ALA A 211 11.61 17.11 -12.11
C ALA A 211 10.15 17.44 -12.49
N VAL A 212 9.43 18.18 -11.65
CA VAL A 212 7.98 18.43 -11.79
C VAL A 212 7.69 19.88 -12.19
N GLY A 213 8.63 20.79 -11.96
CA GLY A 213 8.48 22.21 -12.24
C GLY A 213 7.63 22.96 -11.20
N VAL A 214 7.06 24.09 -11.63
CA VAL A 214 6.39 25.09 -10.76
C VAL A 214 4.87 24.98 -10.73
N LEU A 215 4.29 23.86 -11.17
CA LEU A 215 2.83 23.71 -11.27
C LEU A 215 2.36 22.46 -10.52
N GLY A 216 1.85 22.65 -9.31
CA GLY A 216 0.93 21.71 -8.66
C GLY A 216 1.56 20.57 -7.85
N LEU A 217 2.59 20.86 -7.04
CA LEU A 217 3.00 19.96 -5.97
C LEU A 217 2.13 20.22 -4.72
N GLU A 218 1.45 19.18 -4.22
CA GLU A 218 0.87 19.15 -2.88
C GLU A 218 1.88 18.50 -1.94
N LEU A 219 2.36 19.27 -0.96
CA LEU A 219 3.42 18.85 -0.06
C LEU A 219 3.06 19.20 1.38
N ASP A 220 3.05 18.18 2.24
CA ASP A 220 2.99 18.35 3.69
C ASP A 220 4.19 17.66 4.36
N PHE A 221 5.08 18.47 4.89
CA PHE A 221 6.29 18.07 5.60
C PHE A 221 6.30 18.55 7.07
N ALA A 222 5.13 18.88 7.63
CA ALA A 222 5.02 19.42 8.97
C ALA A 222 5.59 18.46 10.04
N TYR A 223 5.97 19.00 11.20
CA TYR A 223 6.44 18.19 12.33
C TYR A 223 7.63 17.27 12.03
N ASN A 224 8.53 17.72 11.15
CA ASN A 224 9.88 17.20 11.01
C ASN A 224 10.87 18.14 11.70
N PRO A 225 12.03 17.64 12.19
CA PRO A 225 13.08 18.50 12.74
C PRO A 225 13.48 19.67 11.83
N GLY A 226 13.57 19.43 10.52
CA GLY A 226 13.91 20.46 9.54
C GLY A 226 12.79 21.45 9.21
N THR A 227 11.54 21.19 9.59
CA THR A 227 10.36 21.97 9.12
C THR A 227 10.46 23.46 9.42
N SER A 228 10.99 23.83 10.59
CA SER A 228 11.12 25.23 11.01
C SER A 228 12.27 25.97 10.33
N GLU A 229 13.23 25.23 9.73
CA GLU A 229 14.43 25.79 9.12
C GLU A 229 14.31 26.00 7.61
N ILE A 230 13.27 25.43 6.98
CA ILE A 230 12.97 25.61 5.57
C ILE A 230 12.53 27.06 5.30
N ASP A 231 13.16 27.70 4.31
CA ASP A 231 12.70 28.97 3.76
C ASP A 231 11.45 28.73 2.90
N LYS A 232 10.33 29.31 3.33
CA LYS A 232 9.00 29.12 2.71
C LYS A 232 8.62 30.28 1.80
N SER A 233 9.46 31.31 1.70
CA SER A 233 9.16 32.55 0.98
C SER A 233 8.88 32.30 -0.51
N GLY A 234 9.64 31.39 -1.14
CA GLY A 234 9.50 31.03 -2.55
C GLY A 234 8.33 30.09 -2.88
N PHE A 235 7.76 29.36 -1.91
CA PHE A 235 6.73 28.35 -2.20
C PHE A 235 5.45 28.94 -2.81
N LYS A 236 5.06 30.16 -2.40
CA LYS A 236 3.90 30.85 -2.97
C LYS A 236 4.14 31.30 -4.41
N GLU A 237 5.37 31.69 -4.74
CA GLU A 237 5.75 32.13 -6.09
C GLU A 237 5.80 30.94 -7.06
N LEU A 238 6.04 29.74 -6.54
CA LEU A 238 6.05 28.48 -7.26
C LEU A 238 4.67 27.81 -7.36
N PHE A 239 3.58 28.46 -6.94
CA PHE A 239 2.22 27.89 -6.92
C PHE A 239 2.11 26.52 -6.22
N TRP A 240 2.99 26.23 -5.26
CA TRP A 240 2.93 24.99 -4.49
C TRP A 240 1.83 25.12 -3.42
N ASP A 241 0.89 24.16 -3.37
CA ASP A 241 -0.08 24.05 -2.28
C ASP A 241 0.60 23.36 -1.09
N VAL A 242 1.45 24.14 -0.42
CA VAL A 242 2.12 23.71 0.81
C VAL A 242 1.11 23.82 1.94
N LYS A 243 0.37 22.74 2.17
CA LYS A 243 -0.61 22.63 3.25
C LYS A 243 0.10 22.46 4.58
N ASN A 244 0.69 23.54 5.08
CA ASN A 244 1.11 23.62 6.49
C ASN A 244 -0.07 23.99 7.41
N ILE A 245 -1.27 23.46 7.15
CA ILE A 245 -2.50 23.81 7.87
C ILE A 245 -3.40 22.57 8.01
N TYR A 246 -3.06 21.69 8.95
CA TYR A 246 -4.11 21.03 9.71
C TYR A 246 -4.85 22.15 10.46
N TYR A 247 -6.01 22.60 9.98
CA TYR A 247 -7.15 23.05 10.80
C TYR A 247 -8.40 23.48 9.99
N GLU A 248 -8.30 24.00 8.75
CA GLU A 248 -9.50 24.58 8.09
C GLU A 248 -10.36 23.58 7.27
N LYS A 249 -9.78 22.53 6.70
CA LYS A 249 -10.56 21.56 5.87
C LYS A 249 -11.17 20.39 6.64
N LEU A 250 -10.68 20.09 7.86
CA LEU A 250 -11.27 19.04 8.70
C LEU A 250 -12.61 19.49 9.30
N VAL A 251 -12.73 20.74 9.76
CA VAL A 251 -14.00 21.25 10.31
C VAL A 251 -15.08 21.31 9.23
N ALA A 252 -14.74 21.70 8.00
CA ALA A 252 -15.71 21.76 6.90
C ALA A 252 -16.26 20.36 6.53
N ARG A 253 -15.42 19.31 6.49
CA ARG A 253 -15.88 17.94 6.22
C ARG A 253 -16.62 17.30 7.40
N PHE A 254 -16.18 17.52 8.65
CA PHE A 254 -16.89 16.96 9.81
C PHE A 254 -18.29 17.59 10.01
N THR A 255 -18.48 18.87 9.69
CA THR A 255 -19.81 19.52 9.82
C THR A 255 -20.82 19.03 8.77
N GLU A 256 -20.34 18.44 7.67
CA GLU A 256 -21.17 17.86 6.60
C GLU A 256 -21.65 16.44 6.96
N TYR A 257 -20.84 15.66 7.68
CA TYR A 257 -21.21 14.31 8.13
C TYR A 257 -22.06 14.25 9.41
N THR A 258 -22.14 15.33 10.20
CA THR A 258 -22.95 15.35 11.43
C THR A 258 -24.34 15.99 11.26
N LYS A 259 -24.72 16.42 10.05
CA LYS A 259 -26.04 17.03 9.79
C LYS A 259 -27.12 16.04 9.37
N GLU A 260 -26.79 14.78 9.10
CA GLU A 260 -27.76 13.73 8.76
C GLU A 260 -27.96 12.69 9.88
N CYS A 261 -27.60 13.04 11.12
CA CYS A 261 -27.91 12.24 12.31
C CYS A 261 -28.51 13.11 13.42
N VAL A 262 -29.73 13.61 13.17
CA VAL A 262 -30.79 13.85 14.17
C VAL A 262 -32.12 13.46 13.54
#